data_AF-A0A940VM39-F1
#
_entry.id   AF-A0A940VM39-F1
#
_cell.length_a   1.000
_cell.length_b   1.000
_cell.length_c   1.000
_cell.angle_alpha   90.00
_cell.angle_beta   90.00
_cell.angle_gamma   90.00
#
_symmetry.space_group_name_H-M   'P 1'
#
loop_
_entity.id
_entity.type
_entity.pdbx_description
1 polymer ?
#
loop_
_entity_poly.entity_id
_entity_poly.type
_entity_poly.pdbx_seq_one_letter_code
_entity_poly.pdbx_strand_id
1 'polypeptide(L)'
;MSIFRELCNCALIRELGRELNTDVLLFGFDGFTYFGTLQAIDDSRIAILSPAVEAETSNVEILSPGGELVEVKFARVDLWQIVAKGTGIVTDPIDPPRPPGPAVVLQEASLGTTERQESCDLIRWLARQVGDDVAITTLGGFLFEGTLSELDDCLAILSVDDIFVPGTSSSISSNNLRSVVINLNAITSVSGATS
;
A
#
# COMPACT_ATOMS: atom_id res chain seq x y z
N MET A 1 19.29 1.20 -12.97
CA MET A 1 18.41 2.09 -12.19
C MET A 1 17.24 2.56 -13.06
N SER A 2 16.26 1.69 -13.34
CA SER A 2 15.08 2.00 -14.19
C SER A 2 13.75 1.86 -13.45
N ILE A 3 13.69 0.97 -12.45
CA ILE A 3 12.47 0.65 -11.69
C ILE A 3 11.78 1.83 -10.99
N PHE A 4 12.55 2.81 -10.49
CA PHE A 4 11.99 3.98 -9.78
C PHE A 4 11.22 4.95 -10.70
N ARG A 5 11.57 4.99 -11.99
CA ARG A 5 10.78 5.76 -12.97
C ARG A 5 9.53 5.00 -13.40
N GLU A 6 9.55 3.68 -13.31
CA GLU A 6 8.44 2.81 -13.71
C GLU A 6 7.35 2.80 -12.64
N LEU A 7 7.71 2.91 -11.36
CA LEU A 7 6.79 3.09 -10.24
C LEU A 7 6.20 4.50 -10.13
N CYS A 8 6.81 5.51 -10.75
CA CYS A 8 6.31 6.89 -10.69
C CYS A 8 4.92 6.99 -11.34
N ASN A 9 3.88 7.18 -10.50
CA ASN A 9 2.52 7.42 -10.95
C ASN A 9 2.04 8.81 -10.51
N CYS A 10 1.97 9.73 -11.47
CA CYS A 10 1.51 11.11 -11.23
C CYS A 10 0.07 11.17 -10.72
N ALA A 11 -0.79 10.20 -11.10
CA ALA A 11 -2.16 10.13 -10.60
C ALA A 11 -2.19 9.78 -9.11
N LEU A 12 -1.34 8.84 -8.65
CA LEU A 12 -1.21 8.53 -7.23
C LEU A 12 -0.76 9.76 -6.42
N ILE A 13 0.22 10.49 -6.95
CA ILE A 13 0.73 11.72 -6.31
C ILE A 13 -0.36 12.80 -6.27
N ARG A 14 -1.15 12.94 -7.34
CA ARG A 14 -2.31 13.86 -7.38
C ARG A 14 -3.35 13.48 -6.34
N GLU A 15 -3.64 12.19 -6.19
CA GLU A 15 -4.55 11.67 -5.17
C GLU A 15 -4.01 11.87 -3.75
N LEU A 16 -2.69 11.78 -3.53
CA LEU A 16 -2.09 12.15 -2.24
C LEU A 16 -2.18 13.66 -2.00
N GLY A 17 -2.02 14.48 -3.04
CA GLY A 17 -2.19 15.94 -2.92
C GLY A 17 -3.61 16.39 -2.55
N ARG A 18 -4.62 15.54 -2.76
CA ARG A 18 -6.00 15.78 -2.28
C ARG A 18 -6.18 15.42 -0.80
N GLU A 19 -5.31 14.58 -0.27
CA GLU A 19 -5.31 14.05 1.11
C GLU A 19 -4.29 14.79 2.00
N LEU A 20 -4.06 16.08 1.74
CA LEU A 20 -3.23 16.90 2.61
C LEU A 20 -3.95 17.16 3.95
N ASN A 21 -3.21 17.01 5.04
CA ASN A 21 -3.65 17.09 6.43
C ASN A 21 -4.60 15.96 6.86
N THR A 22 -4.56 14.81 6.19
CA THR A 22 -5.27 13.59 6.61
C THR A 22 -4.30 12.48 6.95
N ASP A 23 -4.76 11.54 7.77
CA ASP A 23 -3.99 10.35 8.14
C ASP A 23 -3.95 9.38 6.95
N VAL A 24 -2.73 9.00 6.57
CA VAL A 24 -2.47 8.14 5.43
C VAL A 24 -1.55 6.99 5.81
N LEU A 25 -1.76 5.87 5.11
CA LEU A 25 -0.88 4.72 5.16
C LEU A 25 -0.17 4.62 3.82
N LEU A 26 1.15 4.64 3.78
CA LEU A 26 1.92 4.52 2.54
C LEU A 26 2.67 3.20 2.52
N PHE A 27 2.56 2.46 1.42
CA PHE A 27 3.25 1.19 1.22
C PHE A 27 4.37 1.38 0.21
N GLY A 28 5.62 1.15 0.64
CA GLY A 28 6.82 1.30 -0.17
C GLY A 28 7.23 -0.01 -0.85
N PHE A 29 7.76 0.05 -2.06
CA PHE A 29 8.22 -1.14 -2.82
C PHE A 29 9.31 -1.95 -2.10
N ASP A 30 9.96 -1.35 -1.11
CA ASP A 30 10.96 -1.96 -0.22
C ASP A 30 10.33 -2.80 0.90
N GLY A 31 9.00 -2.86 0.95
CA GLY A 31 8.22 -3.57 1.95
C GLY A 31 8.00 -2.78 3.24
N PHE A 32 8.40 -1.49 3.28
CA PHE A 32 8.11 -0.63 4.42
C PHE A 32 6.69 -0.06 4.33
N THR A 33 6.02 0.01 5.48
CA THR A 33 4.73 0.69 5.64
C THR A 33 4.91 1.91 6.52
N TYR A 34 4.43 3.07 6.08
CA TYR A 34 4.53 4.34 6.80
C TYR A 34 3.14 4.82 7.19
N PHE A 35 2.90 5.06 8.47
CA PHE A 35 1.65 5.59 8.99
C PHE A 35 1.87 6.97 9.63
N GLY A 36 1.14 7.96 9.14
CA GLY A 36 1.20 9.33 9.66
C GLY A 36 0.25 10.28 8.94
N THR A 37 0.12 11.49 9.46
CA THR A 37 -0.61 12.56 8.76
C THR A 37 0.25 13.14 7.65
N LEU A 38 -0.30 13.22 6.43
CA LEU A 38 0.39 13.84 5.30
C LEU A 38 0.33 15.38 5.41
N GLN A 39 1.44 16.02 5.77
CA GLN A 39 1.48 17.48 5.95
C GLN A 39 1.70 18.22 4.63
N ALA A 40 2.62 17.72 3.80
CA ALA A 40 3.03 18.37 2.58
C ALA A 40 3.60 17.36 1.59
N ILE A 41 3.56 17.74 0.31
CA ILE A 41 4.28 17.05 -0.76
C ILE A 41 5.20 18.06 -1.43
N ASP A 42 6.50 17.87 -1.27
CA ASP A 42 7.53 18.69 -1.90
C ASP A 42 7.87 18.12 -3.29
N ASP A 43 7.88 19.00 -4.29
CA ASP A 43 8.25 18.72 -5.69
C ASP A 43 7.56 17.49 -6.32
N SER A 44 6.34 17.17 -5.90
CA SER A 44 5.61 15.97 -6.33
C SER A 44 6.41 14.67 -6.14
N ARG A 45 7.31 14.66 -5.16
CA ARG A 45 8.26 13.56 -4.95
C ARG A 45 8.41 13.19 -3.49
N ILE A 46 8.48 14.14 -2.57
CA ILE A 46 8.72 13.83 -1.16
C ILE A 46 7.45 14.13 -0.37
N ALA A 47 6.82 13.10 0.17
CA ALA A 47 5.77 13.26 1.17
C ALA A 47 6.42 13.51 2.54
N ILE A 48 5.91 14.52 3.24
CA ILE A 48 6.29 14.83 4.62
C ILE A 48 5.16 14.31 5.51
N LEU A 49 5.48 13.32 6.33
CA LEU A 49 4.56 12.77 7.33
C LEU A 49 4.88 13.34 8.71
N SER A 50 3.84 13.77 9.41
CA SER A 50 3.86 14.05 10.85
C SER A 50 3.13 12.94 11.60
N PRO A 51 3.25 12.87 12.94
CA PRO A 51 2.51 11.90 13.73
C PRO A 51 1.02 11.93 13.37
N ALA A 52 0.43 10.74 13.17
CA ALA A 52 -0.99 10.61 12.86
C ALA A 52 -1.85 11.03 14.05
N VAL A 53 -3.06 11.51 13.77
CA VAL A 53 -4.03 11.87 14.81
C VAL A 53 -4.57 10.62 15.49
N GLU A 54 -4.80 9.57 14.68
CA GLU A 54 -5.31 8.27 15.13
C GLU A 54 -4.20 7.30 15.58
N ALA A 55 -2.94 7.70 15.56
CA ALA A 55 -1.85 6.90 16.11
C ALA A 55 -1.90 6.92 17.64
N GLU A 56 -1.65 5.76 18.26
CA GLU A 56 -1.48 5.72 19.73
C GLU A 56 -0.21 6.47 20.17
N THR A 57 0.78 6.55 19.28
CA THR A 57 2.04 7.22 19.53
C THR A 57 2.03 8.67 19.03
N SER A 58 2.77 9.56 19.72
CA SER A 58 3.00 10.94 19.25
C SER A 58 4.10 11.02 18.17
N ASN A 59 4.32 9.93 17.44
CA ASN A 59 5.35 9.78 16.42
C ASN A 59 4.71 9.26 15.11
N VAL A 60 5.44 9.40 14.00
CA VAL A 60 5.18 8.67 12.76
C VAL A 60 5.65 7.23 12.96
N GLU A 61 4.81 6.30 12.58
CA GLU A 61 5.07 4.88 12.72
C GLU A 61 5.52 4.28 11.39
N ILE A 62 6.63 3.56 11.44
CA ILE A 62 7.24 2.92 10.28
C ILE A 62 7.39 1.44 10.60
N LEU A 63 6.64 0.62 9.88
CA LEU A 63 6.73 -0.83 9.97
C LEU A 63 7.72 -1.33 8.91
N SER A 64 8.78 -2.00 9.36
CA SER A 64 9.77 -2.60 8.48
C SER A 64 9.23 -3.90 7.85
N PRO A 65 9.79 -4.35 6.71
CA PRO A 65 9.44 -5.64 6.10
C PRO A 65 9.83 -6.85 6.98
N GLY A 66 10.55 -6.63 8.08
CA GLY A 66 10.84 -7.63 9.10
C GLY A 66 9.82 -7.66 10.24
N GLY A 67 8.78 -6.81 10.19
CA GLY A 67 7.79 -6.65 11.24
C GLY A 67 8.26 -5.79 12.42
N GLU A 68 9.37 -5.05 12.28
CA GLU A 68 9.85 -4.15 13.33
C GLU A 68 9.17 -2.78 13.22
N LEU A 69 8.58 -2.31 14.32
CA LEU A 69 8.01 -0.97 14.41
C LEU A 69 9.07 0.05 14.82
N VAL A 70 9.23 1.09 14.01
CA VAL A 70 10.13 2.22 14.23
C VAL A 70 9.32 3.49 14.31
N GLU A 71 9.44 4.19 15.44
CA GLU A 71 8.78 5.47 15.66
C GLU A 71 9.74 6.64 15.40
N VAL A 72 9.32 7.61 14.58
CA VAL A 72 10.11 8.81 14.27
C VAL A 72 9.25 10.07 14.38
N LYS A 73 9.85 11.20 14.78
CA LYS A 73 9.09 12.46 14.95
C LYS A 73 8.50 13.01 13.64
N PHE A 74 9.18 12.75 12.53
CA PHE A 74 8.76 13.13 11.19
C PHE A 74 9.38 12.15 10.21
N ALA A 75 8.65 11.81 9.14
CA ALA A 75 9.18 10.99 8.06
C ALA A 75 9.14 11.74 6.74
N ARG A 76 10.13 11.47 5.90
CA ARG A 76 10.20 11.97 4.52
C ARG A 76 10.24 10.76 3.61
N VAL A 77 9.18 10.58 2.84
CA VAL A 77 8.96 9.37 2.05
C VAL A 77 9.02 9.74 0.56
N ASP A 78 9.83 9.02 -0.22
CA ASP A 78 9.90 9.22 -1.68
C ASP A 78 8.68 8.56 -2.34
N LEU A 79 7.81 9.38 -2.93
CA LEU A 79 6.56 8.96 -3.57
C LEU A 79 6.78 8.09 -4.80
N TRP A 80 7.96 8.15 -5.42
CA TRP A 80 8.28 7.29 -6.57
C TRP A 80 8.57 5.84 -6.16
N GLN A 81 8.63 5.59 -4.86
CA GLN A 81 8.83 4.28 -4.27
C GLN A 81 7.52 3.70 -3.72
N ILE A 82 6.41 4.43 -3.81
CA ILE A 82 5.14 4.02 -3.24
C ILE A 82 4.35 3.14 -4.21
N VAL A 83 3.91 1.99 -3.70
CA VAL A 83 3.14 0.98 -4.44
C VAL A 83 1.65 1.05 -4.13
N ALA A 84 1.26 1.58 -2.97
CA ALA A 84 -0.13 1.82 -2.62
C ALA A 84 -0.26 2.90 -1.54
N LYS A 85 -1.45 3.50 -1.43
CA LYS A 85 -1.86 4.32 -0.28
C LYS A 85 -3.13 3.78 0.35
N GLY A 86 -3.22 3.80 1.67
CA GLY A 86 -4.43 3.63 2.45
C GLY A 86 -4.98 4.98 2.92
N THR A 87 -6.29 5.13 2.87
CA THR A 87 -7.03 6.31 3.37
C THR A 87 -8.28 5.89 4.15
N GLY A 88 -8.85 6.84 4.92
CA GLY A 88 -10.02 6.58 5.74
C GLY A 88 -9.68 5.70 6.95
N ILE A 89 -8.60 6.05 7.63
CA ILE A 89 -8.11 5.36 8.82
C ILE A 89 -9.08 5.66 9.97
N VAL A 90 -9.60 4.60 10.60
CA VAL A 90 -10.59 4.68 11.69
C VAL A 90 -9.96 4.37 13.04
N THR A 91 -9.00 3.44 13.05
CA THR A 91 -8.22 3.04 14.22
C THR A 91 -6.79 2.77 13.77
N ASP A 92 -5.84 2.86 14.71
CA ASP A 92 -4.43 2.58 14.46
C ASP A 92 -4.25 1.25 13.69
N PRO A 93 -3.73 1.26 12.46
CA PRO A 93 -3.57 0.07 11.64
C PRO A 93 -2.31 -0.73 11.97
N ILE A 94 -1.37 -0.19 12.75
CA ILE A 94 -0.07 -0.81 13.06
C ILE A 94 -0.06 -1.43 14.47
N ASP A 95 -1.09 -1.20 15.29
CA ASP A 95 -1.21 -1.78 16.64
C ASP A 95 -1.08 -3.32 16.64
N PRO A 96 -0.10 -3.90 17.37
CA PRO A 96 0.08 -5.33 17.44
C PRO A 96 -0.81 -5.98 18.50
N PRO A 97 -1.69 -6.95 18.16
CA PRO A 97 -2.06 -7.97 19.12
C PRO A 97 -0.83 -8.85 19.40
N ARG A 98 -0.25 -8.69 20.60
CA ARG A 98 0.68 -9.55 21.38
C ARG A 98 1.03 -10.96 20.77
N PRO A 99 2.30 -11.41 20.75
CA PRO A 99 2.79 -12.54 19.91
C PRO A 99 2.69 -13.93 20.56
N PRO A 100 3.08 -15.07 19.90
CA PRO A 100 3.33 -15.32 18.47
C PRO A 100 2.53 -16.52 17.89
N GLY A 101 2.05 -16.40 16.64
CA GLY A 101 1.72 -17.53 15.76
C GLY A 101 2.84 -17.76 14.73
N PRO A 102 3.05 -18.98 14.21
CA PRO A 102 4.22 -19.32 13.40
C PRO A 102 4.25 -18.53 12.08
N ALA A 103 5.45 -18.14 11.69
CA ALA A 103 5.75 -17.41 10.46
C ALA A 103 5.25 -18.17 9.22
N VAL A 104 4.41 -17.51 8.42
CA VAL A 104 4.08 -17.97 7.07
C VAL A 104 5.20 -17.50 6.15
N VAL A 105 5.91 -18.46 5.58
CA VAL A 105 6.97 -18.22 4.58
C VAL A 105 6.29 -17.82 3.28
N LEU A 106 6.37 -16.53 2.91
CA LEU A 106 5.99 -16.09 1.56
C LEU A 106 7.21 -16.17 0.63
N GLN A 107 6.94 -16.72 -0.54
CA GLN A 107 7.88 -17.20 -1.54
C GLN A 107 8.46 -16.05 -2.36
N GLU A 108 9.78 -16.01 -2.51
CA GLU A 108 10.50 -15.04 -3.35
C GLU A 108 10.04 -15.13 -4.81
N ALA A 109 9.42 -14.07 -5.32
CA ALA A 109 9.09 -13.94 -6.73
C ALA A 109 10.28 -13.32 -7.50
N SER A 110 10.80 -14.09 -8.44
CA SER A 110 11.99 -13.82 -9.24
C SER A 110 11.82 -12.60 -10.16
N LEU A 111 12.80 -11.70 -10.14
CA LEU A 111 12.99 -10.63 -11.14
C LEU A 111 13.17 -11.22 -12.55
N GLY A 112 12.42 -10.73 -13.53
CA GLY A 112 12.64 -11.10 -14.93
C GLY A 112 11.82 -10.33 -15.95
N THR A 113 12.32 -9.15 -16.34
CA THR A 113 12.24 -8.37 -17.62
C THR A 113 11.21 -8.71 -18.74
N THR A 114 10.09 -9.35 -18.43
CA THR A 114 9.02 -9.76 -19.36
C THR A 114 7.65 -9.20 -18.91
N GLU A 115 7.65 -8.36 -17.89
CA GLU A 115 6.48 -7.97 -17.08
C GLU A 115 5.49 -7.05 -17.82
N ARG A 116 5.94 -6.24 -18.79
CA ARG A 116 5.13 -5.12 -19.31
C ARG A 116 3.90 -5.54 -20.14
N GLN A 117 3.95 -6.69 -20.80
CA GLN A 117 2.81 -7.24 -21.53
C GLN A 117 1.82 -7.91 -20.56
N GLU A 118 2.35 -8.59 -19.55
CA GLU A 118 1.59 -9.27 -18.50
C GLU A 118 0.85 -8.25 -17.62
N SER A 119 1.47 -7.13 -17.24
CA SER A 119 0.79 -6.07 -16.47
C SER A 119 -0.40 -5.48 -17.22
N CYS A 120 -0.30 -5.26 -18.54
CA CYS A 120 -1.43 -4.74 -19.33
C CYS A 120 -2.60 -5.72 -19.37
N ASP A 121 -2.32 -7.01 -19.47
CA ASP A 121 -3.35 -8.05 -19.51
C ASP A 121 -3.96 -8.27 -18.11
N LEU A 122 -3.17 -8.17 -17.04
CA LEU A 122 -3.64 -8.13 -15.65
C LEU A 122 -4.55 -6.93 -15.39
N ILE A 123 -4.17 -5.72 -15.83
CA ILE A 123 -5.00 -4.51 -15.67
C ILE A 123 -6.32 -4.66 -16.45
N ARG A 124 -6.29 -5.21 -17.66
CA ARG A 124 -7.51 -5.49 -18.43
C ARG A 124 -8.40 -6.54 -17.78
N TRP A 125 -7.79 -7.53 -17.14
CA TRP A 125 -8.52 -8.53 -16.39
C TRP A 125 -9.19 -7.89 -15.16
N LEU A 126 -8.43 -7.09 -14.38
CA LEU A 126 -8.95 -6.32 -13.25
C LEU A 126 -10.10 -5.39 -13.66
N ALA A 127 -10.00 -4.74 -14.81
CA ALA A 127 -11.06 -3.87 -15.34
C ALA A 127 -12.39 -4.60 -15.57
N ARG A 128 -12.37 -5.93 -15.72
CA ARG A 128 -13.57 -6.76 -15.85
C ARG A 128 -14.09 -7.28 -14.51
N GLN A 129 -13.38 -7.02 -13.41
CA GLN A 129 -13.70 -7.48 -12.06
C GLN A 129 -14.10 -6.31 -11.16
N VAL A 130 -14.42 -5.15 -11.74
CA VAL A 130 -14.96 -4.02 -10.99
C VAL A 130 -16.30 -4.43 -10.39
N GLY A 131 -16.42 -4.34 -9.07
CA GLY A 131 -17.53 -4.82 -8.27
C GLY A 131 -17.34 -6.22 -7.69
N ASP A 132 -16.28 -6.93 -8.06
CA ASP A 132 -15.94 -8.26 -7.55
C ASP A 132 -14.81 -8.17 -6.50
N ASP A 133 -14.71 -9.22 -5.68
CA ASP A 133 -13.64 -9.37 -4.69
C ASP A 133 -12.36 -9.85 -5.37
N VAL A 134 -11.29 -9.08 -5.18
CA VAL A 134 -9.99 -9.32 -5.79
C VAL A 134 -8.89 -9.34 -4.74
N ALA A 135 -7.86 -10.12 -5.02
CA ALA A 135 -6.61 -10.10 -4.28
C ALA A 135 -5.50 -9.63 -5.23
N ILE A 136 -4.82 -8.54 -4.86
CA ILE A 136 -3.77 -7.92 -5.66
C ILE A 136 -2.46 -8.00 -4.90
N THR A 137 -1.45 -8.60 -5.53
CA THR A 137 -0.08 -8.62 -5.02
C THR A 137 0.75 -7.55 -5.72
N THR A 138 1.57 -6.84 -4.96
CA THR A 138 2.44 -5.78 -5.47
C THR A 138 3.92 -6.03 -5.19
N LEU A 139 4.78 -5.27 -5.85
CA LEU A 139 6.19 -5.14 -5.51
C LEU A 139 6.32 -4.70 -4.05
N GLY A 140 7.29 -5.28 -3.33
CA GLY A 140 7.40 -5.14 -1.88
C GLY A 140 6.68 -6.24 -1.10
N GLY A 141 5.90 -7.09 -1.76
CA GLY A 141 5.33 -8.30 -1.15
C GLY A 141 4.02 -8.07 -0.39
N PHE A 142 3.35 -6.94 -0.62
CA PHE A 142 2.02 -6.67 -0.05
C PHE A 142 0.94 -7.42 -0.82
N LEU A 143 -0.03 -7.96 -0.09
CA LEU A 143 -1.25 -8.54 -0.61
C LEU A 143 -2.44 -7.70 -0.13
N PHE A 144 -3.21 -7.18 -1.06
CA PHE A 144 -4.41 -6.40 -0.80
C PHE A 144 -5.63 -7.21 -1.22
N GLU A 145 -6.50 -7.52 -0.27
CA GLU A 145 -7.77 -8.21 -0.51
C GLU A 145 -8.93 -7.24 -0.29
N GLY A 146 -9.90 -7.27 -1.20
CA GLY A 146 -11.10 -6.47 -1.07
C GLY A 146 -11.90 -6.32 -2.35
N THR A 147 -13.01 -5.61 -2.27
CA THR A 147 -13.87 -5.35 -3.42
C THR A 147 -13.31 -4.23 -4.28
N LEU A 148 -13.04 -4.54 -5.56
CA LEU A 148 -12.55 -3.56 -6.52
C LEU A 148 -13.65 -2.56 -6.87
N SER A 149 -13.46 -1.30 -6.48
CA SER A 149 -14.46 -0.25 -6.69
C SER A 149 -14.30 0.46 -8.03
N GLU A 150 -13.06 0.80 -8.40
CA GLU A 150 -12.76 1.54 -9.62
C GLU A 150 -11.33 1.28 -10.10
N LEU A 151 -11.13 1.44 -11.40
CA LEU A 151 -9.82 1.50 -12.04
C LEU A 151 -9.72 2.77 -12.87
N ASP A 152 -8.79 3.66 -12.51
CA ASP A 152 -8.54 4.91 -13.23
C ASP A 152 -7.04 5.22 -13.26
N ASP A 153 -6.54 5.76 -14.37
CA ASP A 153 -5.14 6.22 -14.53
C ASP A 153 -4.04 5.22 -14.02
N CYS A 154 -4.22 3.91 -14.26
CA CYS A 154 -3.37 2.84 -13.73
C CYS A 154 -3.33 2.75 -12.19
N LEU A 155 -4.42 3.16 -11.54
CA LEU A 155 -4.69 2.98 -10.13
C LEU A 155 -5.88 2.05 -9.97
N ALA A 156 -5.81 1.13 -9.02
CA ALA A 156 -6.97 0.38 -8.55
C ALA A 156 -7.41 0.92 -7.20
N ILE A 157 -8.69 1.23 -7.08
CA ILE A 157 -9.31 1.67 -5.83
C ILE A 157 -10.08 0.48 -5.28
N LEU A 158 -9.68 0.01 -4.10
CA LEU A 158 -10.29 -1.12 -3.41
C LEU A 158 -10.94 -0.62 -2.13
N SER A 159 -12.11 -1.18 -1.83
CA SER A 159 -12.63 -1.22 -0.46
C SER A 159 -11.94 -2.37 0.24
N VAL A 160 -11.22 -2.09 1.32
CA VAL A 160 -10.31 -3.06 1.95
C VAL A 160 -11.10 -4.06 2.77
N ASP A 161 -10.82 -5.34 2.60
CA ASP A 161 -11.19 -6.38 3.55
C ASP A 161 -10.00 -6.68 4.48
N ASP A 162 -8.88 -7.09 3.89
CA ASP A 162 -7.64 -7.42 4.59
C ASP A 162 -6.40 -7.02 3.77
N ILE A 163 -5.36 -6.53 4.45
CA ILE A 163 -4.06 -6.23 3.85
C ILE A 163 -2.99 -6.99 4.61
N PHE A 164 -2.22 -7.80 3.90
CA PHE A 164 -1.08 -8.50 4.47
C PHE A 164 0.20 -7.74 4.15
N VAL A 165 0.85 -7.27 5.20
CA VAL A 165 2.13 -6.58 5.14
C VAL A 165 3.25 -7.63 5.26
N PRO A 166 4.32 -7.54 4.45
CA PRO A 166 5.47 -8.43 4.57
C PRO A 166 6.07 -8.38 5.98
N GLY A 167 6.41 -9.55 6.52
CA GLY A 167 7.08 -9.68 7.82
C GLY A 167 6.15 -9.61 9.04
N THR A 168 4.87 -9.33 8.87
CA THR A 168 3.88 -9.41 9.97
C THR A 168 2.98 -10.64 9.82
N SER A 169 2.49 -11.12 10.97
CA SER A 169 1.47 -12.17 11.04
C SER A 169 0.06 -11.63 11.24
N SER A 170 -0.08 -10.31 11.42
CA SER A 170 -1.35 -9.58 11.45
C SER A 170 -1.67 -8.96 10.09
N SER A 171 -2.93 -9.02 9.70
CA SER A 171 -3.48 -8.24 8.58
C SER A 171 -4.03 -6.91 9.09
N ILE A 172 -3.98 -5.88 8.22
CA ILE A 172 -4.69 -4.62 8.43
C ILE A 172 -6.09 -4.82 7.86
N SER A 173 -7.09 -4.85 8.74
CA SER A 173 -8.47 -5.16 8.36
C SER A 173 -9.27 -3.93 7.97
N SER A 174 -10.43 -4.16 7.36
CA SER A 174 -11.47 -3.17 7.04
C SER A 174 -11.92 -2.30 8.22
N ASN A 175 -11.71 -2.79 9.46
CA ASN A 175 -12.02 -2.03 10.67
C ASN A 175 -11.02 -0.88 10.92
N ASN A 176 -9.78 -1.02 10.44
CA ASN A 176 -8.72 -0.03 10.60
C ASN A 176 -8.66 0.92 9.40
N LEU A 177 -8.96 0.41 8.20
CA LEU A 177 -8.76 1.13 6.94
C LEU A 177 -9.92 0.88 5.98
N ARG A 178 -10.51 1.95 5.44
CA ARG A 178 -11.68 1.82 4.56
C ARG A 178 -11.34 1.60 3.09
N SER A 179 -10.30 2.27 2.59
CA SER A 179 -9.98 2.21 1.17
C SER A 179 -8.48 2.28 0.92
N VAL A 180 -8.05 1.53 -0.09
CA VAL A 180 -6.69 1.55 -0.62
C VAL A 180 -6.71 1.91 -2.09
N VAL A 181 -5.76 2.74 -2.48
CA VAL A 181 -5.44 3.05 -3.88
C VAL A 181 -4.09 2.42 -4.20
N ILE A 182 -4.10 1.43 -5.10
CA ILE A 182 -2.93 0.64 -5.50
C ILE A 182 -2.39 1.17 -6.82
N ASN A 183 -1.08 1.36 -6.90
CA ASN A 183 -0.38 1.68 -8.13
C ASN A 183 -0.20 0.42 -8.97
N LEU A 184 -0.93 0.30 -10.08
CA LEU A 184 -0.88 -0.90 -10.93
C LEU A 184 0.45 -1.07 -11.66
N ASN A 185 1.30 -0.03 -11.69
CA ASN A 185 2.66 -0.19 -12.19
C ASN A 185 3.53 -1.06 -11.26
N ALA A 186 3.10 -1.25 -10.01
CA ALA A 186 3.74 -2.12 -9.04
C ALA A 186 3.12 -3.52 -8.99
N ILE A 187 2.18 -3.86 -9.88
CA ILE A 187 1.44 -5.11 -9.79
C ILE A 187 2.31 -6.31 -10.19
N THR A 188 2.25 -7.38 -9.39
CA THR A 188 2.97 -8.64 -9.67
C THR A 188 2.01 -9.79 -9.95
N SER A 189 0.83 -9.79 -9.32
CA SER A 189 -0.18 -10.82 -9.51
C SER A 189 -1.56 -10.30 -9.15
N VAL A 190 -2.57 -10.92 -9.75
CA VAL A 190 -3.98 -10.71 -9.42
C VAL A 190 -4.71 -12.04 -9.41
N SER A 191 -5.55 -12.25 -8.40
CA SER A 191 -6.54 -13.33 -8.39
C SER A 191 -7.92 -12.78 -8.04
N GLY A 192 -8.96 -13.36 -8.63
CA GLY A 192 -10.34 -13.13 -8.20
C GLY A 192 -10.70 -14.14 -7.13
N ALA A 193 -11.36 -13.68 -6.07
CA ALA A 193 -12.00 -14.59 -5.15
C ALA A 193 -13.24 -15.14 -5.85
N THR A 194 -13.15 -16.36 -6.38
CA THR A 194 -14.34 -17.05 -6.89
C THR A 194 -15.24 -17.35 -5.70
N SER A 195 -16.30 -16.56 -5.54
CA SER A 195 -17.43 -16.90 -4.68
C SER A 195 -18.15 -18.15 -5.18
#